data_AF-A0A396YMD2-F1
#
_entry.id   AF-A0A396YMD2-F1
#
_cell.length_a   1.000
_cell.length_b   1.000
_cell.length_c   1.000
_cell.angle_alpha   90.00
_cell.angle_beta   90.00
_cell.angle_gamma   90.00
#
_symmetry.space_group_name_H-M   'P 1'
#
loop_
_entity.id
_entity.type
_entity.pdbx_description
1 polymer ?
#
loop_
_entity_poly.entity_id
_entity_poly.type
_entity_poly.pdbx_seq_one_letter_code
_entity_poly.pdbx_strand_id
1 'polypeptide(L)'
;MAEFDKTKRSIGVNNLDDKARKEMFDKFQSAGGKVVNEKDKKKEEAARKPSQPNVRQGQRSQAGGRDSSSRPGGGSAGRSGSSNVSGGKGGSVSRGPAPRDRKALEDEMGNFINRFSVRIKCWLGRVTGFSSSELLPSFLSEFNLSGKKAILEMNFVGNDILGNPAYAGKIAKELDAQNPIYIELIGRMHKLYDNAEVNQVIEPHNAAPDLPVGISRVRDPIYSIFRKLYYVYPFQGSYVKAINLGYAALEKLEGKPSSIYNTKKKRALQEFDYLYGTLFEKLYLVVLRNENKNIPLLSNTMEAVIGVLPEEKPGQRQQGEELDEISGGAAPEEEVVEEEKKEEVNPEDSLSKELKYGLKLMRMLPLDQLRRKHDPKGEYELIPAADKAFLTWLFFKEFDAEYSFVMTTKKIEIKPTIVNGAKVDYREKMVDHYETSRASIEQFRIYDQYYKELKNHLKNPGANYIEASKKTSALETKRSQQSRNVRVTVKEFVEKTGEILEKLIADMKSKKEIVTNMDELMTFDLMESKRRLNKKPIKQCIMESYCYAIALAGRLENGDLFGGVTELSAEEMEKEFGIKTEQPTGESDLGISGGGAQGEVGSSENLDADSLGVDPSILGD
;
A
#
# COMPACT_ATOMS: atom_id res chain seq x y z
N MET A 1 -9.36 -30.87 12.33
CA MET A 1 -10.21 -32.09 12.32
C MET A 1 -11.42 -31.97 11.40
N ALA A 2 -12.22 -30.89 11.45
CA ALA A 2 -13.48 -30.76 10.70
C ALA A 2 -13.43 -30.98 9.17
N GLU A 3 -12.28 -30.80 8.52
CA GLU A 3 -12.13 -31.01 7.08
C GLU A 3 -12.05 -32.50 6.69
N PHE A 4 -11.40 -33.34 7.49
CA PHE A 4 -11.32 -34.78 7.23
C PHE A 4 -12.71 -35.45 7.26
N ASP A 5 -13.61 -34.98 8.12
CA ASP A 5 -14.98 -35.52 8.19
C ASP A 5 -15.88 -35.02 7.04
N LYS A 6 -15.62 -33.83 6.49
CA LYS A 6 -16.29 -33.38 5.25
C LYS A 6 -15.88 -34.25 4.07
N THR A 7 -14.58 -34.53 3.90
CA THR A 7 -14.07 -35.39 2.81
C THR A 7 -14.54 -36.84 2.95
N LYS A 8 -14.61 -37.40 4.17
CA LYS A 8 -15.19 -38.73 4.42
C LYS A 8 -16.68 -38.80 4.07
N ARG A 9 -17.45 -37.75 4.36
CA ARG A 9 -18.87 -37.66 3.99
C ARG A 9 -19.08 -37.48 2.48
N SER A 10 -18.28 -36.63 1.80
CA SER A 10 -18.45 -36.39 0.36
C SER A 10 -18.06 -37.59 -0.51
N ILE A 11 -17.13 -38.44 -0.05
CA ILE A 11 -16.74 -39.69 -0.74
C ILE A 11 -17.71 -40.85 -0.41
N GLY A 12 -18.62 -40.67 0.56
CA GLY A 12 -19.62 -41.69 0.90
C GLY A 12 -19.01 -42.99 1.46
N VAL A 13 -17.84 -42.92 2.10
CA VAL A 13 -17.00 -44.08 2.48
C VAL A 13 -17.76 -45.12 3.31
N ASN A 14 -18.73 -44.69 4.12
CA ASN A 14 -19.54 -45.55 4.97
C ASN A 14 -20.57 -46.41 4.21
N ASN A 15 -20.85 -46.08 2.94
CA ASN A 15 -21.84 -46.77 2.09
C ASN A 15 -21.18 -47.59 0.94
N LEU A 16 -19.86 -47.75 0.96
CA LEU A 16 -19.13 -48.52 -0.05
C LEU A 16 -18.95 -49.98 0.37
N ASP A 17 -19.34 -50.90 -0.52
CA ASP A 17 -18.98 -52.33 -0.50
C ASP A 17 -17.45 -52.50 -0.36
N ASP A 18 -17.03 -53.50 0.40
CA ASP A 18 -15.61 -53.86 0.59
C ASP A 18 -14.88 -54.11 -0.74
N LYS A 19 -15.57 -54.63 -1.77
CA LYS A 19 -15.02 -54.78 -3.12
C LYS A 19 -14.70 -53.43 -3.77
N ALA A 20 -15.64 -52.47 -3.71
CA ALA A 20 -15.45 -51.12 -4.24
C ALA A 20 -14.37 -50.35 -3.45
N ARG A 21 -14.31 -50.57 -2.12
CA ARG A 21 -13.27 -49.99 -1.26
C ARG A 21 -11.88 -50.48 -1.65
N LYS A 22 -11.74 -51.76 -2.01
CA LYS A 22 -10.47 -52.34 -2.48
C LYS A 22 -10.04 -51.78 -3.84
N GLU A 23 -10.95 -51.70 -4.81
CA GLU A 23 -10.64 -51.10 -6.12
C GLU A 23 -10.24 -49.61 -6.03
N MET A 24 -10.84 -48.83 -5.13
CA MET A 24 -10.41 -47.45 -4.89
C MET A 24 -9.03 -47.37 -4.22
N PHE A 25 -8.72 -48.30 -3.30
CA PHE A 25 -7.42 -48.37 -2.63
C PHE A 25 -6.29 -48.71 -3.62
N ASP A 26 -6.52 -49.70 -4.48
CA ASP A 26 -5.54 -50.12 -5.50
C ASP A 26 -5.32 -49.00 -6.53
N LYS A 27 -6.38 -48.32 -6.97
CA LYS A 27 -6.28 -47.11 -7.83
C LYS A 27 -5.51 -45.97 -7.15
N PHE A 28 -5.72 -45.75 -5.85
CA PHE A 28 -5.02 -44.72 -5.08
C PHE A 28 -3.51 -45.02 -4.98
N GLN A 29 -3.12 -46.27 -4.71
CA GLN A 29 -1.70 -46.65 -4.72
C GLN A 29 -1.09 -46.57 -6.11
N SER A 30 -1.79 -47.03 -7.16
CA SER A 30 -1.26 -46.98 -8.54
C SER A 30 -1.04 -45.55 -9.04
N ALA A 31 -1.80 -44.58 -8.53
CA ALA A 31 -1.61 -43.16 -8.80
C ALA A 31 -0.49 -42.49 -7.95
N GLY A 32 0.31 -43.28 -7.21
CA GLY A 32 1.39 -42.78 -6.36
C GLY A 32 0.97 -42.36 -4.94
N GLY A 33 -0.27 -42.64 -4.55
CA GLY A 33 -0.80 -42.30 -3.22
C GLY A 33 -0.16 -43.14 -2.10
N LYS A 34 0.58 -42.47 -1.20
CA LYS A 34 1.24 -43.13 -0.06
C LYS A 34 0.32 -43.17 1.17
N VAL A 35 -0.02 -44.38 1.61
CA VAL A 35 -0.80 -44.58 2.86
C VAL A 35 0.11 -44.36 4.07
N VAL A 36 -0.27 -43.44 4.95
CA VAL A 36 0.47 -43.12 6.18
C VAL A 36 -0.32 -43.60 7.39
N ASN A 37 0.22 -44.54 8.16
CA ASN A 37 -0.41 -44.99 9.40
C ASN A 37 -0.26 -43.94 10.50
N GLU A 38 -1.26 -43.80 11.38
CA GLU A 38 -1.23 -42.81 12.47
C GLU A 38 -0.08 -43.02 13.47
N LYS A 39 0.43 -44.26 13.57
CA LYS A 39 1.63 -44.58 14.37
C LYS A 39 2.91 -43.94 13.81
N ASP A 40 3.00 -43.76 12.50
CA ASP A 40 4.17 -43.17 11.84
C ASP A 40 4.14 -41.64 11.97
N LYS A 41 2.96 -41.02 11.82
CA LYS A 41 2.77 -39.58 12.11
C LYS A 41 3.18 -39.19 13.53
N LYS A 42 2.81 -39.98 14.55
CA LYS A 42 3.24 -39.73 15.94
C LYS A 42 4.76 -39.83 16.14
N LYS A 43 5.46 -40.65 15.36
CA LYS A 43 6.93 -40.73 15.37
C LYS A 43 7.57 -39.53 14.68
N GLU A 44 6.98 -39.06 13.59
CA GLU A 44 7.48 -37.90 12.84
C GLU A 44 7.21 -36.56 13.55
N GLU A 45 6.06 -36.39 14.21
CA GLU A 45 5.78 -35.22 15.07
C GLU A 45 6.67 -35.19 16.32
N ALA A 46 7.00 -36.35 16.90
CA ALA A 46 7.90 -36.44 18.05
C ALA A 46 9.36 -36.07 17.69
N ALA A 47 9.78 -36.30 16.45
CA ALA A 47 11.12 -35.98 15.97
C ALA A 47 11.29 -34.51 15.48
N ARG A 48 10.19 -33.75 15.33
CA ARG A 48 10.20 -32.39 14.76
C ARG A 48 9.92 -31.25 15.78
N LYS A 49 10.00 -31.51 17.09
CA LYS A 49 9.94 -30.45 18.10
C LYS A 49 11.34 -29.92 18.45
N PRO A 50 11.67 -28.65 18.12
CA PRO A 50 12.81 -27.99 18.76
C PRO A 50 12.51 -27.76 20.25
N SER A 51 13.53 -27.87 21.09
CA SER A 51 13.43 -27.66 22.53
C SER A 51 13.12 -26.20 22.86
N GLN A 52 11.92 -25.90 23.40
CA GLN A 52 11.70 -24.65 24.12
C GLN A 52 12.04 -24.84 25.60
N PRO A 53 12.76 -23.88 26.23
CA PRO A 53 13.03 -23.93 27.67
C PRO A 53 11.76 -23.61 28.49
N ASN A 54 11.55 -24.35 29.56
CA ASN A 54 10.45 -24.13 30.51
C ASN A 54 10.61 -22.78 31.24
N VAL A 55 9.89 -21.75 30.80
CA VAL A 55 9.66 -20.54 31.62
C VAL A 55 8.46 -20.80 32.52
N ARG A 56 8.77 -21.11 33.78
CA ARG A 56 7.80 -21.53 34.80
C ARG A 56 7.05 -20.29 35.34
N GLN A 57 5.88 -19.99 34.78
CA GLN A 57 5.03 -18.90 35.29
C GLN A 57 4.50 -19.27 36.69
N GLY A 58 4.77 -18.42 37.67
CA GLY A 58 4.51 -18.73 39.09
C GLY A 58 3.02 -18.74 39.42
N GLN A 59 2.48 -19.90 39.78
CA GLN A 59 1.14 -20.02 40.34
C GLN A 59 1.21 -19.98 41.87
N ARG A 60 0.33 -19.17 42.49
CA ARG A 60 0.28 -18.89 43.93
C ARG A 60 0.23 -20.17 44.78
N SER A 61 1.06 -20.20 45.83
CA SER A 61 1.02 -21.20 46.89
C SER A 61 -0.29 -21.14 47.69
N GLN A 62 -0.90 -22.29 47.97
CA GLN A 62 -1.88 -22.43 49.05
C GLN A 62 -1.64 -23.75 49.81
N ALA A 63 -1.46 -23.62 51.13
CA ALA A 63 -1.63 -24.60 52.21
C ALA A 63 -0.97 -26.00 52.17
N GLY A 64 -0.17 -26.32 53.22
CA GLY A 64 -0.28 -27.60 53.95
C GLY A 64 1.01 -28.40 54.21
N GLY A 65 1.35 -28.63 55.50
CA GLY A 65 2.38 -29.60 55.98
C GLY A 65 3.83 -29.06 55.98
N ARG A 66 4.64 -29.01 57.06
CA ARG A 66 4.82 -29.88 58.26
C ARG A 66 5.03 -31.35 57.91
N ASP A 67 6.09 -32.05 58.33
CA ASP A 67 7.31 -31.72 59.12
C ASP A 67 8.50 -32.54 58.51
N SER A 68 9.76 -32.58 58.97
CA SER A 68 10.37 -32.39 60.29
C SER A 68 11.88 -32.00 60.24
N SER A 69 12.60 -32.12 61.36
CA SER A 69 14.06 -31.99 61.53
C SER A 69 14.81 -33.28 61.11
N SER A 70 16.14 -33.33 60.85
CA SER A 70 17.21 -32.91 61.76
C SER A 70 18.63 -32.76 61.16
N ARG A 71 19.47 -32.05 61.94
CA ARG A 71 20.94 -31.80 61.87
C ARG A 71 21.78 -33.08 62.11
N PRO A 72 23.15 -33.09 62.05
CA PRO A 72 24.18 -32.01 62.16
C PRO A 72 25.15 -31.91 60.95
N GLY A 73 26.09 -30.97 60.79
CA GLY A 73 26.99 -30.25 61.72
C GLY A 73 28.36 -30.96 61.77
N GLY A 74 29.53 -30.29 61.75
CA GLY A 74 29.88 -28.87 61.71
C GLY A 74 31.42 -28.66 61.66
N GLY A 75 31.91 -27.45 61.98
CA GLY A 75 33.35 -27.10 62.04
C GLY A 75 33.69 -25.93 61.09
N SER A 76 33.80 -24.65 61.51
CA SER A 76 34.74 -24.01 62.46
C SER A 76 36.07 -23.62 61.80
N ALA A 77 36.70 -22.44 62.00
CA ALA A 77 36.26 -21.12 62.48
C ALA A 77 37.41 -20.08 62.28
N GLY A 78 37.12 -18.77 62.30
CA GLY A 78 38.11 -17.67 62.37
C GLY A 78 37.93 -16.64 61.23
N ARG A 79 37.30 -15.47 61.45
CA ARG A 79 37.81 -14.22 62.11
C ARG A 79 39.02 -13.62 61.37
N SER A 80 39.09 -12.32 61.08
CA SER A 80 38.17 -11.19 61.37
C SER A 80 38.56 -9.92 60.58
N GLY A 81 37.61 -9.04 60.29
CA GLY A 81 37.86 -7.69 59.77
C GLY A 81 36.54 -6.96 59.49
N SER A 82 36.23 -5.90 60.25
CA SER A 82 34.91 -5.25 60.28
C SER A 82 35.00 -3.76 60.02
N SER A 83 34.09 -3.24 59.20
CA SER A 83 33.39 -1.98 59.50
C SER A 83 32.09 -1.83 58.69
N ASN A 84 31.06 -1.31 59.36
CA ASN A 84 29.73 -0.96 58.83
C ASN A 84 29.84 0.29 57.89
N VAL A 85 28.82 0.71 57.11
CA VAL A 85 27.55 1.31 57.59
C VAL A 85 26.49 1.43 56.47
N SER A 86 25.23 1.15 56.85
CA SER A 86 23.91 1.48 56.23
C SER A 86 23.76 1.47 54.70
N GLY A 87 22.81 0.75 54.11
CA GLY A 87 21.38 0.85 54.42
C GLY A 87 20.63 1.42 53.20
N GLY A 88 19.93 0.56 52.46
CA GLY A 88 19.18 0.95 51.26
C GLY A 88 18.40 -0.22 50.69
N LYS A 89 17.11 -0.33 51.05
CA LYS A 89 16.17 -1.26 50.40
C LYS A 89 15.88 -0.76 48.99
N GLY A 90 16.44 -1.43 47.97
CA GLY A 90 16.13 -1.23 46.56
C GLY A 90 15.87 -2.57 45.90
N GLY A 91 14.83 -2.66 45.07
CA GLY A 91 14.42 -3.93 44.44
C GLY A 91 15.52 -4.50 43.55
N SER A 92 15.63 -5.84 43.52
CA SER A 92 16.56 -6.54 42.64
C SER A 92 16.12 -6.44 41.18
N VAL A 93 16.51 -5.36 40.51
CA VAL A 93 16.56 -5.33 39.04
C VAL A 93 17.47 -6.47 38.59
N SER A 94 16.98 -7.33 37.71
CA SER A 94 17.77 -8.44 37.16
C SER A 94 18.95 -7.89 36.36
N ARG A 95 20.15 -7.87 36.97
CA ARG A 95 21.38 -7.61 36.23
C ARG A 95 21.52 -8.66 35.13
N GLY A 96 21.60 -8.18 33.89
CA GLY A 96 21.93 -9.02 32.74
C GLY A 96 23.32 -9.67 32.88
N PRO A 97 23.65 -10.62 31.99
CA PRO A 97 24.94 -11.30 32.01
C PRO A 97 26.11 -10.32 31.92
N ALA A 98 27.27 -10.71 32.45
CA ALA A 98 28.42 -9.81 32.54
C ALA A 98 28.95 -9.45 31.14
N PRO A 99 29.66 -8.31 30.97
CA PRO A 99 30.17 -7.89 29.65
C PRO A 99 31.03 -8.94 28.94
N ARG A 100 31.71 -9.78 29.72
CA ARG A 100 32.56 -10.89 29.24
C ARG A 100 31.73 -12.05 28.66
N ASP A 101 30.57 -12.33 29.24
CA ASP A 101 29.66 -13.39 28.79
C ASP A 101 28.92 -12.96 27.52
N ARG A 102 28.54 -11.68 27.43
CA ARG A 102 27.89 -11.12 26.23
C ARG A 102 28.79 -11.22 25.00
N LYS A 103 30.09 -10.91 25.13
CA LYS A 103 31.04 -11.05 24.03
C LYS A 103 31.23 -12.52 23.62
N ALA A 104 31.32 -13.44 24.59
CA ALA A 104 31.42 -14.88 24.30
C ALA A 104 30.19 -15.42 23.54
N LEU A 105 28.98 -14.97 23.89
CA LEU A 105 27.75 -15.31 23.17
C LEU A 105 27.72 -14.74 21.75
N GLU A 106 28.16 -13.48 21.55
CA GLU A 106 28.24 -12.86 20.23
C GLU A 106 29.29 -13.53 19.33
N ASP A 107 30.43 -13.93 19.90
CA ASP A 107 31.47 -14.72 19.21
C ASP A 107 30.93 -16.13 18.86
N GLU A 108 30.22 -16.80 19.77
CA GLU A 108 29.60 -18.11 19.52
C GLU A 108 28.58 -18.05 18.37
N MET A 109 27.69 -17.06 18.38
CA MET A 109 26.72 -16.79 17.31
C MET A 109 27.39 -16.47 15.97
N GLY A 110 28.61 -15.93 15.99
CA GLY A 110 29.43 -15.61 14.83
C GLY A 110 30.40 -16.71 14.38
N ASN A 111 30.43 -17.89 15.01
CA ASN A 111 31.38 -18.96 14.66
C ASN A 111 31.16 -19.53 13.24
N PHE A 112 32.20 -20.15 12.67
CA PHE A 112 32.19 -20.71 11.29
C PHE A 112 30.99 -21.64 11.02
N ILE A 113 30.66 -22.52 11.97
CA ILE A 113 29.52 -23.45 11.86
C ILE A 113 28.19 -22.68 11.82
N ASN A 114 28.04 -21.62 12.62
CA ASN A 114 26.85 -20.78 12.64
C ASN A 114 26.72 -19.94 11.36
N ARG A 115 27.81 -19.38 10.84
CA ARG A 115 27.86 -18.73 9.51
C ARG A 115 27.43 -19.68 8.40
N PHE A 116 27.96 -20.90 8.40
CA PHE A 116 27.63 -21.95 7.45
C PHE A 116 26.15 -22.37 7.55
N SER A 117 25.63 -22.52 8.78
CA SER A 117 24.20 -22.79 9.02
C SER A 117 23.31 -21.68 8.46
N VAL A 118 23.66 -20.40 8.66
CA VAL A 118 22.93 -19.26 8.08
C VAL A 118 22.92 -19.33 6.56
N ARG A 119 24.05 -19.65 5.90
CA ARG A 119 24.09 -19.82 4.43
C ARG A 119 23.15 -20.93 3.94
N ILE A 120 23.13 -22.08 4.62
CA ILE A 120 22.19 -23.16 4.31
C ILE A 120 20.74 -22.70 4.48
N LYS A 121 20.40 -22.04 5.60
CA LYS A 121 19.05 -21.53 5.84
C LYS A 121 18.61 -20.54 4.77
N CYS A 122 19.46 -19.59 4.38
CA CYS A 122 19.16 -18.58 3.36
C CYS A 122 19.00 -19.19 1.97
N TRP A 123 19.82 -20.20 1.64
CA TRP A 123 19.72 -20.94 0.38
C TRP A 123 18.44 -21.77 0.29
N LEU A 124 18.11 -22.55 1.35
CA LEU A 124 16.87 -23.32 1.42
C LEU A 124 15.62 -22.43 1.42
N GLY A 125 15.69 -21.29 2.12
CA GLY A 125 14.64 -20.25 2.14
C GLY A 125 14.53 -19.43 0.86
N ARG A 126 15.40 -19.68 -0.14
CA ARG A 126 15.49 -18.95 -1.42
C ARG A 126 15.70 -17.44 -1.29
N VAL A 127 16.40 -17.02 -0.24
CA VAL A 127 16.70 -15.61 0.04
C VAL A 127 18.00 -15.17 -0.65
N THR A 128 19.09 -15.94 -0.48
CA THR A 128 20.38 -15.68 -1.15
C THR A 128 20.92 -16.94 -1.81
N GLY A 129 21.89 -16.77 -2.71
CA GLY A 129 22.77 -17.88 -3.11
C GLY A 129 23.53 -18.47 -1.91
N PHE A 130 24.06 -19.69 -2.07
CA PHE A 130 24.81 -20.37 -1.00
C PHE A 130 26.14 -19.66 -0.66
N SER A 131 26.86 -19.19 -1.68
CA SER A 131 28.10 -18.40 -1.55
C SER A 131 27.82 -16.90 -1.46
N SER A 132 27.00 -16.36 -2.37
CA SER A 132 26.71 -14.93 -2.48
C SER A 132 25.91 -14.37 -1.29
N SER A 133 26.24 -13.14 -0.88
CA SER A 133 25.50 -12.31 0.07
C SER A 133 24.47 -11.39 -0.62
N GLU A 134 24.13 -11.68 -1.88
CA GLU A 134 23.12 -10.97 -2.65
C GLU A 134 21.77 -11.69 -2.56
N LEU A 135 20.71 -10.88 -2.53
CA LEU A 135 19.33 -11.32 -2.61
C LEU A 135 19.03 -11.87 -4.00
N LEU A 136 18.33 -13.00 -4.04
CA LEU A 136 17.94 -13.64 -5.29
C LEU A 136 16.83 -12.83 -5.99
N PRO A 137 16.83 -12.75 -7.34
CA PRO A 137 15.73 -12.20 -8.13
C PRO A 137 14.35 -12.75 -7.74
N SER A 138 14.28 -14.04 -7.40
CA SER A 138 13.04 -14.70 -6.96
C SER A 138 12.54 -14.20 -5.60
N PHE A 139 13.43 -13.87 -4.66
CA PHE A 139 13.05 -13.26 -3.38
C PHE A 139 12.51 -11.84 -3.59
N LEU A 140 13.18 -11.04 -4.43
CA LEU A 140 12.78 -9.66 -4.71
C LEU A 140 11.47 -9.60 -5.50
N SER A 141 11.27 -10.52 -6.45
CA SER A 141 10.01 -10.67 -7.18
C SER A 141 8.85 -11.08 -6.25
N GLU A 142 9.09 -12.03 -5.34
CA GLU A 142 8.11 -12.45 -4.33
C GLU A 142 7.79 -11.32 -3.33
N PHE A 143 8.79 -10.52 -2.96
CA PHE A 143 8.60 -9.31 -2.16
C PHE A 143 7.76 -8.26 -2.93
N ASN A 144 8.09 -7.99 -4.20
CA ASN A 144 7.41 -7.00 -5.04
C ASN A 144 5.93 -7.36 -5.32
N LEU A 145 5.63 -8.65 -5.52
CA LEU A 145 4.27 -9.12 -5.79
C LEU A 145 3.48 -9.40 -4.51
N SER A 146 3.91 -10.38 -3.72
CA SER A 146 3.14 -10.87 -2.57
C SER A 146 3.48 -10.10 -1.29
N GLY A 147 4.75 -9.71 -1.09
CA GLY A 147 5.18 -8.91 0.07
C GLY A 147 4.49 -7.54 0.12
N LYS A 148 4.64 -6.74 -0.93
CA LYS A 148 4.02 -5.42 -1.11
C LYS A 148 2.51 -5.47 -0.95
N LYS A 149 1.84 -6.42 -1.61
CA LYS A 149 0.39 -6.64 -1.49
C LYS A 149 -0.03 -6.91 -0.04
N ALA A 150 0.67 -7.82 0.64
CA ALA A 150 0.29 -8.22 2.00
C ALA A 150 0.56 -7.11 3.03
N ILE A 151 1.64 -6.35 2.86
CA ILE A 151 1.91 -5.13 3.64
C ILE A 151 0.80 -4.09 3.42
N LEU A 152 0.42 -3.82 2.17
CA LEU A 152 -0.61 -2.85 1.81
C LEU A 152 -2.01 -3.22 2.34
N GLU A 153 -2.37 -4.51 2.34
CA GLU A 153 -3.63 -4.99 2.90
C GLU A 153 -3.75 -4.62 4.40
N MET A 154 -2.66 -4.61 5.16
CA MET A 154 -2.70 -4.24 6.59
C MET A 154 -2.99 -2.74 6.78
N ASN A 155 -2.53 -1.88 5.87
CA ASN A 155 -2.94 -0.48 5.83
C ASN A 155 -4.43 -0.32 5.53
N PHE A 156 -4.95 -1.04 4.52
CA PHE A 156 -6.38 -1.06 4.21
C PHE A 156 -7.25 -1.58 5.37
N VAL A 157 -6.78 -2.58 6.12
CA VAL A 157 -7.48 -3.11 7.31
C VAL A 157 -7.59 -2.06 8.42
N GLY A 158 -6.54 -1.27 8.65
CA GLY A 158 -6.60 -0.11 9.56
C GLY A 158 -7.63 0.93 9.10
N ASN A 159 -7.58 1.32 7.82
CA ASN A 159 -8.52 2.26 7.23
C ASN A 159 -9.98 1.76 7.27
N ASP A 160 -10.20 0.47 7.04
CA ASP A 160 -11.53 -0.15 7.09
C ASP A 160 -12.14 -0.13 8.50
N ILE A 161 -11.35 -0.49 9.52
CA ILE A 161 -11.85 -0.66 10.89
C ILE A 161 -11.90 0.67 11.63
N LEU A 162 -10.93 1.58 11.41
CA LEU A 162 -10.74 2.80 12.22
C LEU A 162 -10.65 4.09 11.39
N GLY A 163 -10.58 4.02 10.05
CA GLY A 163 -10.47 5.22 9.19
C GLY A 163 -11.79 5.98 8.96
N ASN A 164 -12.93 5.51 9.47
CA ASN A 164 -14.21 6.24 9.40
C ASN A 164 -14.54 6.91 10.75
N PRO A 165 -14.43 8.26 10.89
CA PRO A 165 -14.64 8.95 12.16
C PRO A 165 -15.99 8.69 12.84
N ALA A 166 -17.06 8.43 12.07
CA ALA A 166 -18.40 8.17 12.61
C ALA A 166 -18.51 6.83 13.38
N TYR A 167 -17.58 5.91 13.13
CA TYR A 167 -17.54 4.57 13.71
C TYR A 167 -16.26 4.28 14.50
N ALA A 168 -15.13 4.89 14.15
CA ALA A 168 -13.82 4.68 14.76
C ALA A 168 -13.86 4.75 16.28
N GLY A 169 -14.38 5.84 16.86
CA GLY A 169 -14.50 6.00 18.31
C GLY A 169 -15.47 5.03 19.00
N LYS A 170 -16.38 4.37 18.26
CA LYS A 170 -17.27 3.32 18.79
C LYS A 170 -16.59 1.96 18.73
N ILE A 171 -15.94 1.65 17.61
CA ILE A 171 -15.18 0.42 17.38
C ILE A 171 -13.99 0.35 18.34
N ALA A 172 -13.29 1.47 18.53
CA ALA A 172 -12.22 1.61 19.51
C ALA A 172 -12.70 1.33 20.93
N LYS A 173 -13.84 1.88 21.34
CA LYS A 173 -14.44 1.58 22.66
C LYS A 173 -14.83 0.10 22.82
N GLU A 174 -15.34 -0.55 21.77
CA GLU A 174 -15.67 -1.99 21.80
C GLU A 174 -14.42 -2.88 21.86
N LEU A 175 -13.33 -2.50 21.18
CA LEU A 175 -12.04 -3.20 21.21
C LEU A 175 -11.28 -2.98 22.52
N ASP A 176 -11.22 -1.74 23.00
CA ASP A 176 -10.55 -1.35 24.25
C ASP A 176 -11.19 -1.97 25.49
N ALA A 177 -12.52 -2.12 25.49
CA ALA A 177 -13.25 -2.83 26.54
C ALA A 177 -12.91 -4.33 26.63
N GLN A 178 -12.34 -4.91 25.56
CA GLN A 178 -11.85 -6.28 25.54
C GLN A 178 -10.35 -6.34 25.88
N ASN A 179 -9.53 -5.55 25.18
CA ASN A 179 -8.11 -5.36 25.48
C ASN A 179 -7.56 -4.12 24.71
N PRO A 180 -7.02 -3.09 25.38
CA PRO A 180 -6.42 -1.91 24.73
C PRO A 180 -5.32 -2.21 23.69
N ILE A 181 -4.64 -3.35 23.84
CA ILE A 181 -3.62 -3.81 22.87
C ILE A 181 -4.20 -4.05 21.47
N TYR A 182 -5.51 -4.30 21.34
CA TYR A 182 -6.12 -4.58 20.03
C TYR A 182 -6.08 -3.36 19.11
N ILE A 183 -6.30 -2.16 19.65
CA ILE A 183 -6.19 -0.91 18.89
C ILE A 183 -4.73 -0.62 18.55
N GLU A 184 -3.83 -0.79 19.51
CA GLU A 184 -2.40 -0.58 19.28
C GLU A 184 -1.84 -1.49 18.18
N LEU A 185 -2.21 -2.78 18.16
CA LEU A 185 -1.78 -3.71 17.13
C LEU A 185 -2.41 -3.39 15.76
N ILE A 186 -3.64 -2.87 15.70
CA ILE A 186 -4.24 -2.38 14.46
C ILE A 186 -3.48 -1.16 13.94
N GLY A 187 -3.12 -0.20 14.80
CA GLY A 187 -2.36 0.99 14.42
C GLY A 187 -0.96 0.67 13.89
N ARG A 188 -0.22 -0.19 14.60
CA ARG A 188 1.12 -0.62 14.19
C ARG A 188 1.10 -1.39 12.87
N MET A 189 0.10 -2.24 12.63
CA MET A 189 -0.05 -2.94 11.35
C MET A 189 -0.58 -2.02 10.24
N HIS A 190 -1.35 -0.99 10.56
CA HIS A 190 -1.75 0.05 9.60
C HIS A 190 -0.55 0.86 9.11
N LYS A 191 0.35 1.25 10.03
CA LYS A 191 1.63 1.94 9.77
C LYS A 191 2.73 1.02 9.20
N LEU A 192 2.43 -0.24 8.90
CA LEU A 192 3.40 -1.18 8.30
C LEU A 192 3.73 -0.82 6.84
N TYR A 193 2.76 -0.28 6.09
CA TYR A 193 2.98 0.16 4.72
C TYR A 193 3.57 1.57 4.69
N ASP A 194 4.76 1.67 4.14
CA ASP A 194 5.42 2.92 3.77
C ASP A 194 5.81 2.79 2.29
N ASN A 195 5.37 3.74 1.47
CA ASN A 195 5.61 3.71 0.03
C ASN A 195 7.09 3.89 -0.31
N ALA A 196 7.80 4.75 0.43
CA ALA A 196 9.21 5.02 0.22
C ALA A 196 10.07 3.81 0.64
N GLU A 197 9.85 3.27 1.84
CA GLU A 197 10.58 2.07 2.29
C GLU A 197 10.35 0.88 1.34
N VAL A 198 9.10 0.61 0.96
CA VAL A 198 8.78 -0.52 0.06
C VAL A 198 9.40 -0.30 -1.32
N ASN A 199 9.36 0.93 -1.86
CA ASN A 199 9.96 1.24 -3.15
C ASN A 199 11.49 1.11 -3.13
N GLN A 200 12.18 1.54 -2.06
CA GLN A 200 13.63 1.37 -1.92
C GLN A 200 14.06 -0.12 -1.92
N VAL A 201 13.23 -1.05 -1.41
CA VAL A 201 13.54 -2.49 -1.49
C VAL A 201 13.44 -3.01 -2.93
N ILE A 202 12.47 -2.54 -3.71
CA ILE A 202 12.17 -3.08 -5.05
C ILE A 202 12.83 -2.30 -6.20
N GLU A 203 13.25 -1.06 -6.00
CA GLU A 203 13.85 -0.22 -7.04
C GLU A 203 15.05 -0.90 -7.73
N PRO A 204 16.04 -1.49 -7.01
CA PRO A 204 17.16 -2.18 -7.67
C PRO A 204 16.71 -3.40 -8.48
N HIS A 205 15.61 -4.06 -8.10
CA HIS A 205 15.02 -5.17 -8.83
C HIS A 205 14.21 -4.71 -10.04
N ASN A 206 13.45 -3.61 -9.93
CA ASN A 206 12.70 -3.05 -11.05
C ASN A 206 13.65 -2.52 -12.14
N ALA A 207 14.81 -1.96 -11.75
CA ALA A 207 15.85 -1.53 -12.69
C ALA A 207 16.57 -2.70 -13.40
N ALA A 208 16.70 -3.86 -12.75
CA ALA A 208 17.35 -5.04 -13.31
C ALA A 208 16.73 -6.35 -12.77
N PRO A 209 15.59 -6.81 -13.33
CA PRO A 209 14.80 -7.90 -12.74
C PRO A 209 15.54 -9.23 -12.56
N ASP A 210 16.43 -9.57 -13.49
CA ASP A 210 17.19 -10.83 -13.48
C ASP A 210 18.49 -10.78 -12.66
N LEU A 211 18.89 -9.60 -12.16
CA LEU A 211 20.15 -9.44 -11.42
C LEU A 211 19.94 -9.57 -9.90
N PRO A 212 20.87 -10.24 -9.19
CA PRO A 212 20.81 -10.30 -7.74
C PRO A 212 21.23 -8.96 -7.12
N VAL A 213 20.68 -8.63 -5.95
CA VAL A 213 20.90 -7.33 -5.29
C VAL A 213 21.65 -7.52 -3.97
N GLY A 214 22.82 -6.89 -3.82
CA GLY A 214 23.57 -6.93 -2.56
C GLY A 214 22.73 -6.40 -1.39
N ILE A 215 22.64 -7.16 -0.29
CA ILE A 215 21.79 -6.81 0.87
C ILE A 215 22.09 -5.40 1.39
N SER A 216 23.35 -4.96 1.34
CA SER A 216 23.76 -3.61 1.75
C SER A 216 23.03 -2.47 1.05
N ARG A 217 22.54 -2.65 -0.19
CA ARG A 217 21.79 -1.62 -0.93
C ARG A 217 20.37 -1.40 -0.41
N VAL A 218 19.79 -2.40 0.22
CA VAL A 218 18.37 -2.42 0.66
C VAL A 218 18.25 -2.77 2.15
N ARG A 219 19.37 -2.69 2.88
CA ARG A 219 19.48 -3.10 4.29
C ARG A 219 18.48 -2.35 5.16
N ASP A 220 18.53 -1.02 5.09
CA ASP A 220 17.83 -0.16 6.03
C ASP A 220 16.30 -0.23 5.90
N PRO A 221 15.69 -0.18 4.69
CA PRO A 221 14.25 -0.42 4.55
C PRO A 221 13.85 -1.87 4.90
N ILE A 222 14.67 -2.89 4.58
CA ILE A 222 14.40 -4.27 5.03
C ILE A 222 14.40 -4.38 6.56
N TYR A 223 15.37 -3.76 7.24
CA TYR A 223 15.46 -3.77 8.70
C TYR A 223 14.31 -2.98 9.32
N SER A 224 13.88 -1.87 8.72
CA SER A 224 12.72 -1.10 9.18
C SER A 224 11.42 -1.93 9.11
N ILE A 225 11.11 -2.51 7.95
CA ILE A 225 9.94 -3.37 7.75
C ILE A 225 9.98 -4.58 8.68
N PHE A 226 11.16 -5.21 8.84
CA PHE A 226 11.33 -6.33 9.76
C PHE A 226 11.10 -5.93 11.23
N ARG A 227 11.59 -4.77 11.67
CA ARG A 227 11.35 -4.20 13.01
C ARG A 227 9.87 -3.91 13.24
N LYS A 228 9.18 -3.29 12.28
CA LYS A 228 7.72 -3.04 12.36
C LYS A 228 6.95 -4.36 12.57
N LEU A 229 7.29 -5.42 11.82
CA LEU A 229 6.71 -6.75 12.01
C LEU A 229 7.16 -7.44 13.33
N TYR A 230 8.39 -7.20 13.78
CA TYR A 230 8.94 -7.81 15.00
C TYR A 230 8.16 -7.40 16.25
N TYR A 231 7.71 -6.14 16.32
CA TYR A 231 6.86 -5.68 17.43
C TYR A 231 5.55 -6.46 17.56
N VAL A 232 4.90 -6.79 16.45
CA VAL A 232 3.61 -7.48 16.43
C VAL A 232 3.77 -9.02 16.48
N TYR A 233 4.97 -9.57 16.20
CA TYR A 233 5.23 -11.01 16.18
C TYR A 233 4.80 -11.77 17.45
N PRO A 234 5.07 -11.32 18.70
CA PRO A 234 4.60 -11.99 19.91
C PRO A 234 3.07 -11.96 20.09
N PHE A 235 2.38 -11.08 19.36
CA PHE A 235 0.99 -10.73 19.53
C PHE A 235 0.09 -11.13 18.35
N GLN A 236 0.56 -11.97 17.43
CA GLN A 236 -0.21 -12.42 16.25
C GLN A 236 -1.64 -12.90 16.61
N GLY A 237 -1.78 -13.73 17.65
CA GLY A 237 -3.08 -14.21 18.12
C GLY A 237 -3.99 -13.11 18.70
N SER A 238 -3.42 -12.01 19.21
CA SER A 238 -4.15 -10.82 19.64
C SER A 238 -4.55 -9.96 18.45
N TYR A 239 -3.69 -9.78 17.45
CA TYR A 239 -4.04 -9.08 16.21
C TYR A 239 -5.18 -9.79 15.45
N VAL A 240 -5.09 -11.12 15.28
CA VAL A 240 -6.17 -11.91 14.66
C VAL A 240 -7.50 -11.71 15.40
N LYS A 241 -7.49 -11.65 16.74
CA LYS A 241 -8.69 -11.31 17.54
C LYS A 241 -9.17 -9.89 17.30
N ALA A 242 -8.27 -8.91 17.26
CA ALA A 242 -8.58 -7.52 16.96
C ALA A 242 -9.28 -7.38 15.60
N ILE A 243 -8.78 -8.05 14.55
CA ILE A 243 -9.42 -8.07 13.22
C ILE A 243 -10.79 -8.76 13.24
N ASN A 244 -10.91 -9.88 13.97
CA ASN A 244 -12.18 -10.59 14.10
C ASN A 244 -13.26 -9.72 14.77
N LEU A 245 -12.90 -8.98 15.81
CA LEU A 245 -13.80 -8.11 16.57
C LEU A 245 -14.07 -6.79 15.86
N GLY A 246 -13.05 -6.16 15.27
CA GLY A 246 -13.15 -4.87 14.57
C GLY A 246 -14.09 -4.95 13.37
N TYR A 247 -13.95 -5.97 12.52
CA TYR A 247 -14.90 -6.18 11.41
C TYR A 247 -16.32 -6.54 11.89
N ALA A 248 -16.46 -7.23 13.03
CA ALA A 248 -17.78 -7.52 13.60
C ALA A 248 -18.45 -6.28 14.20
N ALA A 249 -17.69 -5.36 14.79
CA ALA A 249 -18.18 -4.06 15.25
C ALA A 249 -18.56 -3.15 14.07
N LEU A 250 -17.73 -3.11 13.02
CA LEU A 250 -18.00 -2.38 11.78
C LEU A 250 -19.28 -2.89 11.08
N GLU A 251 -19.46 -4.21 10.99
CA GLU A 251 -20.67 -4.82 10.41
C GLU A 251 -21.95 -4.37 11.13
N LYS A 252 -21.96 -4.38 12.48
CA LYS A 252 -23.10 -3.90 13.29
C LYS A 252 -23.41 -2.41 13.06
N LEU A 253 -22.38 -1.59 12.84
CA LEU A 253 -22.49 -0.12 12.76
C LEU A 253 -22.87 0.39 11.36
N GLU A 254 -22.39 -0.29 10.31
CA GLU A 254 -22.67 0.06 8.91
C GLU A 254 -23.91 -0.64 8.34
N GLY A 255 -24.27 -1.83 8.85
CA GLY A 255 -25.48 -2.57 8.43
C GLY A 255 -25.48 -3.09 6.99
N LYS A 256 -24.33 -3.13 6.30
CA LYS A 256 -24.20 -3.70 4.94
C LYS A 256 -24.23 -5.25 4.99
N PRO A 257 -24.43 -5.95 3.86
CA PRO A 257 -24.46 -7.42 3.85
C PRO A 257 -23.19 -8.08 4.41
N SER A 258 -23.38 -9.05 5.32
CA SER A 258 -22.33 -9.82 5.98
C SER A 258 -21.30 -10.46 5.04
N SER A 259 -21.68 -10.75 3.80
CA SER A 259 -20.78 -11.31 2.77
C SER A 259 -19.61 -10.38 2.45
N ILE A 260 -19.79 -9.06 2.54
CA ILE A 260 -18.74 -8.06 2.29
C ILE A 260 -17.68 -8.13 3.40
N TYR A 261 -18.09 -8.04 4.66
CA TYR A 261 -17.17 -8.09 5.81
C TYR A 261 -16.47 -9.44 5.92
N ASN A 262 -17.17 -10.55 5.69
CA ASN A 262 -16.56 -11.88 5.65
C ASN A 262 -15.51 -12.01 4.54
N THR A 263 -15.69 -11.36 3.39
CA THR A 263 -14.71 -11.34 2.30
C THR A 263 -13.47 -10.51 2.68
N LYS A 264 -13.67 -9.29 3.19
CA LYS A 264 -12.58 -8.41 3.68
C LYS A 264 -11.76 -9.07 4.78
N LYS A 265 -12.45 -9.54 5.83
CA LYS A 265 -11.86 -10.28 6.95
C LYS A 265 -11.09 -11.52 6.50
N LYS A 266 -11.62 -12.30 5.54
CA LYS A 266 -10.89 -13.47 5.00
C LYS A 266 -9.61 -13.04 4.29
N ARG A 267 -9.66 -12.00 3.45
CA ARG A 267 -8.48 -11.47 2.76
C ARG A 267 -7.43 -10.98 3.77
N ALA A 268 -7.83 -10.13 4.71
CA ALA A 268 -6.97 -9.61 5.78
C ALA A 268 -6.22 -10.73 6.52
N LEU A 269 -6.92 -11.81 6.92
CA LEU A 269 -6.30 -12.94 7.60
C LEU A 269 -5.39 -13.76 6.67
N GLN A 270 -5.75 -13.94 5.40
CA GLN A 270 -4.90 -14.65 4.42
C GLN A 270 -3.59 -13.91 4.13
N GLU A 271 -3.63 -12.59 3.97
CA GLU A 271 -2.42 -11.80 3.77
C GLU A 271 -1.58 -11.70 5.06
N PHE A 272 -2.22 -11.65 6.24
CA PHE A 272 -1.52 -11.71 7.52
C PHE A 272 -0.81 -13.05 7.76
N ASP A 273 -1.46 -14.17 7.40
CA ASP A 273 -0.85 -15.50 7.44
C ASP A 273 0.36 -15.59 6.50
N TYR A 274 0.33 -14.93 5.34
CA TYR A 274 1.50 -14.82 4.45
C TYR A 274 2.60 -13.92 5.02
N LEU A 275 2.25 -12.77 5.63
CA LEU A 275 3.20 -11.87 6.28
C LEU A 275 4.04 -12.62 7.31
N TYR A 276 3.42 -13.37 8.21
CA TYR A 276 4.14 -14.05 9.29
C TYR A 276 4.59 -15.47 8.99
N GLY A 277 3.90 -16.19 8.12
CA GLY A 277 4.24 -17.55 7.70
C GLY A 277 5.18 -17.62 6.48
N THR A 278 5.57 -16.50 5.87
CA THR A 278 6.52 -16.49 4.75
C THR A 278 7.40 -15.23 4.71
N LEU A 279 6.82 -14.03 4.67
CA LEU A 279 7.62 -12.81 4.48
C LEU A 279 8.55 -12.55 5.67
N PHE A 280 8.02 -12.59 6.88
CA PHE A 280 8.75 -12.36 8.13
C PHE A 280 9.92 -13.34 8.32
N GLU A 281 9.71 -14.63 8.04
CA GLU A 281 10.79 -15.63 8.10
C GLU A 281 11.92 -15.31 7.12
N LYS A 282 11.58 -14.88 5.89
CA LYS A 282 12.58 -14.51 4.88
C LYS A 282 13.32 -13.21 5.24
N LEU A 283 12.62 -12.19 5.74
CA LEU A 283 13.25 -10.95 6.24
C LEU A 283 14.21 -11.23 7.41
N TYR A 284 13.81 -12.10 8.35
CA TYR A 284 14.70 -12.59 9.42
C TYR A 284 15.96 -13.26 8.84
N LEU A 285 15.82 -14.11 7.81
CA LEU A 285 16.98 -14.70 7.12
C LEU A 285 17.87 -13.65 6.45
N VAL A 286 17.32 -12.57 5.88
CA VAL A 286 18.13 -11.44 5.36
C VAL A 286 18.96 -10.81 6.49
N VAL A 287 18.36 -10.52 7.65
CA VAL A 287 19.08 -9.99 8.83
C VAL A 287 20.19 -10.94 9.26
N LEU A 288 19.92 -12.24 9.42
CA LEU A 288 20.94 -13.22 9.78
C LEU A 288 22.09 -13.28 8.76
N ARG A 289 21.76 -13.15 7.47
CA ARG A 289 22.74 -13.19 6.37
C ARG A 289 23.63 -11.96 6.35
N ASN A 290 23.06 -10.78 6.59
CA ASN A 290 23.75 -9.50 6.63
C ASN A 290 24.69 -9.40 7.83
N GLU A 291 24.19 -9.70 9.04
CA GLU A 291 25.01 -9.76 10.25
C GLU A 291 26.01 -10.92 10.26
N ASN A 292 25.80 -11.92 9.38
CA ASN A 292 26.58 -13.14 9.28
C ASN A 292 26.71 -13.87 10.64
N LYS A 293 25.62 -13.85 11.42
CA LYS A 293 25.48 -14.40 12.77
C LYS A 293 24.18 -15.19 12.87
N ASN A 294 24.18 -16.31 13.59
CA ASN A 294 22.97 -17.10 13.84
C ASN A 294 22.23 -16.55 15.08
N ILE A 295 21.66 -15.35 14.94
CA ILE A 295 20.98 -14.60 16.03
C ILE A 295 19.64 -15.26 16.36
N PRO A 296 19.35 -15.61 17.62
CA PRO A 296 18.02 -16.10 18.01
C PRO A 296 16.97 -15.00 17.84
N LEU A 297 15.85 -15.32 17.18
CA LEU A 297 14.78 -14.38 16.84
C LEU A 297 14.35 -13.49 18.03
N LEU A 298 13.80 -14.09 19.09
CA LEU A 298 13.42 -13.35 20.30
C LEU A 298 14.62 -13.27 21.26
N SER A 299 15.49 -12.28 21.05
CA SER A 299 16.65 -12.04 21.92
C SER A 299 17.03 -10.56 22.00
N ASN A 300 17.63 -10.16 23.11
CA ASN A 300 18.18 -8.81 23.29
C ASN A 300 19.24 -8.46 22.22
N THR A 301 19.93 -9.47 21.66
CA THR A 301 20.88 -9.28 20.57
C THR A 301 20.18 -8.99 19.24
N MET A 302 19.04 -9.64 18.96
CA MET A 302 18.20 -9.26 17.82
C MET A 302 17.69 -7.83 18.00
N GLU A 303 17.07 -7.52 19.14
CA GLU A 303 16.55 -6.19 19.45
C GLU A 303 17.60 -5.09 19.28
N ALA A 304 18.85 -5.34 19.69
CA ALA A 304 19.96 -4.41 19.47
C ALA A 304 20.37 -4.26 17.99
N VAL A 305 20.33 -5.34 17.21
CA VAL A 305 20.67 -5.33 15.77
C VAL A 305 19.63 -4.60 14.93
N ILE A 306 18.35 -4.78 15.24
CA ILE A 306 17.26 -4.13 14.49
C ILE A 306 16.87 -2.76 15.07
N GLY A 307 17.53 -2.31 16.15
CA GLY A 307 17.26 -1.01 16.77
C GLY A 307 15.86 -0.92 17.35
N VAL A 308 15.49 -1.88 18.21
CA VAL A 308 14.24 -1.87 18.99
C VAL A 308 14.41 -1.01 20.23
N LEU A 309 13.55 0.00 20.40
CA LEU A 309 13.48 0.82 21.61
C LEU A 309 12.52 0.18 22.63
N PRO A 310 12.81 0.22 23.95
CA PRO A 310 11.90 -0.31 24.97
C PRO A 310 10.53 0.36 25.01
N GLU A 311 10.49 1.66 24.69
CA GLU A 311 9.28 2.50 24.63
C GLU A 311 8.39 2.13 23.44
N GLU A 312 8.99 1.69 22.33
CA GLU A 312 8.26 1.21 21.15
C GLU A 312 7.66 -0.20 21.33
N LYS A 313 7.81 -0.87 22.48
CA LYS A 313 7.25 -2.23 22.69
C LYS A 313 5.75 -2.18 22.98
N PRO A 314 4.92 -3.05 22.35
CA PRO A 314 3.48 -3.01 22.56
C PRO A 314 3.01 -3.32 23.98
N GLY A 315 1.87 -2.74 24.35
CA GLY A 315 1.20 -2.91 25.63
C GLY A 315 1.29 -1.72 26.59
N GLN A 316 1.73 -0.55 26.14
CA GLN A 316 1.79 0.67 26.96
C GLN A 316 0.47 1.48 26.94
N ARG A 317 -0.35 1.32 25.88
CA ARG A 317 -1.58 2.10 25.67
C ARG A 317 -2.61 1.86 26.77
N GLN A 318 -3.15 2.94 27.32
CA GLN A 318 -4.20 2.93 28.34
C GLN A 318 -5.61 2.90 27.71
N GLN A 319 -6.58 2.41 28.46
CA GLN A 319 -7.97 2.33 28.00
C GLN A 319 -8.56 3.74 27.84
N GLY A 320 -8.99 4.09 26.63
CA GLY A 320 -9.59 5.40 26.34
C GLY A 320 -8.61 6.51 25.98
N GLU A 321 -7.32 6.19 25.82
CA GLU A 321 -6.32 7.06 25.18
C GLU A 321 -6.75 7.37 23.72
N GLU A 322 -6.59 8.61 23.27
CA GLU A 322 -7.11 9.07 21.98
C GLU A 322 -6.47 8.36 20.78
N LEU A 323 -7.15 8.38 19.63
CA LEU A 323 -6.79 7.61 18.43
C LEU A 323 -5.79 8.36 17.54
N ASP A 324 -4.77 8.99 18.12
CA ASP A 324 -3.81 9.86 17.41
C ASP A 324 -3.07 9.13 16.29
N GLU A 325 -2.96 7.79 16.38
CA GLU A 325 -2.23 6.98 15.41
C GLU A 325 -3.03 6.47 14.20
N ILE A 326 -4.37 6.59 14.21
CA ILE A 326 -5.26 5.90 13.24
C ILE A 326 -6.53 6.71 12.89
N SER A 327 -6.85 7.76 13.65
CA SER A 327 -7.88 8.72 13.28
C SER A 327 -7.36 9.58 12.12
N GLY A 328 -7.90 9.38 10.93
CA GLY A 328 -7.55 10.17 9.74
C GLY A 328 -8.02 11.62 9.83
N GLY A 329 -7.31 12.44 10.60
CA GLY A 329 -7.53 13.88 10.73
C GLY A 329 -6.35 14.58 11.39
N ALA A 330 -5.62 15.37 10.60
CA ALA A 330 -4.64 16.39 11.01
C ALA A 330 -3.84 16.12 12.30
N ALA A 331 -2.75 15.38 12.19
CA ALA A 331 -1.58 15.73 13.00
C ALA A 331 -1.05 17.09 12.48
N PRO A 332 -0.77 18.08 13.34
CA PRO A 332 0.07 19.20 12.96
C PRO A 332 1.44 18.64 12.55
N GLU A 333 2.04 19.20 11.51
CA GLU A 333 3.46 19.01 11.28
C GLU A 333 4.19 19.65 12.47
N GLU A 334 4.80 18.84 13.34
CA GLU A 334 5.79 19.37 14.27
C GLU A 334 6.99 19.84 13.43
N GLU A 335 7.24 21.14 13.45
CA GLU A 335 8.37 21.79 12.78
C GLU A 335 9.70 21.27 13.35
N VAL A 336 10.18 20.15 12.83
CA VAL A 336 11.59 19.76 12.98
C VAL A 336 12.38 20.63 11.99
N VAL A 337 12.81 21.79 12.49
CA VAL A 337 13.72 22.69 11.78
C VAL A 337 15.10 22.04 11.69
N GLU A 338 15.32 21.21 10.67
CA GLU A 338 16.67 20.91 10.17
C GLU A 338 16.96 21.80 8.95
N GLU A 339 17.80 22.81 9.15
CA GLU A 339 18.41 23.60 8.09
C GLU A 339 19.45 22.77 7.30
N GLU A 340 19.00 21.76 6.56
CA GLU A 340 19.81 21.21 5.48
C GLU A 340 19.52 21.96 4.17
N LYS A 341 20.59 22.54 3.61
CA LYS A 341 20.56 23.29 2.36
C LYS A 341 20.16 22.36 1.21
N LYS A 342 18.90 22.43 0.80
CA LYS A 342 18.42 21.85 -0.46
C LYS A 342 19.17 22.51 -1.62
N GLU A 343 20.08 21.76 -2.24
CA GLU A 343 20.28 21.93 -3.69
C GLU A 343 18.97 21.56 -4.38
N GLU A 344 18.48 22.42 -5.27
CA GLU A 344 17.25 22.20 -6.03
C GLU A 344 17.46 21.08 -7.07
N VAL A 345 17.42 19.83 -6.63
CA VAL A 345 17.21 18.69 -7.53
C VAL A 345 15.72 18.67 -7.87
N ASN A 346 15.38 19.16 -9.05
CA ASN A 346 14.01 19.23 -9.54
C ASN A 346 13.40 17.80 -9.59
N PRO A 347 12.32 17.49 -8.85
CA PRO A 347 11.79 16.12 -8.75
C PRO A 347 11.25 15.56 -10.07
N GLU A 348 11.12 16.40 -11.11
CA GLU A 348 10.85 15.91 -12.47
C GLU A 348 12.01 15.12 -13.07
N ASP A 349 13.24 15.22 -12.54
CA ASP A 349 14.39 14.66 -13.24
C ASP A 349 14.55 13.14 -13.15
N SER A 350 13.97 12.52 -12.13
CA SER A 350 13.90 11.06 -11.95
C SER A 350 12.78 10.37 -12.75
N LEU A 351 11.88 11.13 -13.38
CA LEU A 351 10.76 10.58 -14.15
C LEU A 351 11.22 10.02 -15.52
N SER A 352 10.52 9.01 -16.03
CA SER A 352 10.79 8.47 -17.38
C SER A 352 10.59 9.54 -18.45
N LYS A 353 11.31 9.42 -19.58
CA LYS A 353 11.25 10.41 -20.69
C LYS A 353 9.81 10.58 -21.19
N GLU A 354 9.08 9.48 -21.29
CA GLU A 354 7.67 9.40 -21.68
C GLU A 354 6.75 10.11 -20.68
N LEU A 355 7.01 9.98 -19.38
CA LEU A 355 6.23 10.64 -18.32
C LEU A 355 6.50 12.15 -18.27
N LYS A 356 7.78 12.59 -18.34
CA LYS A 356 8.14 14.02 -18.46
C LYS A 356 7.46 14.66 -19.68
N TYR A 357 7.49 13.97 -20.82
CA TYR A 357 6.84 14.44 -22.04
C TYR A 357 5.31 14.48 -21.90
N GLY A 358 4.70 13.47 -21.29
CA GLY A 358 3.27 13.46 -20.98
C GLY A 358 2.82 14.62 -20.09
N LEU A 359 3.56 14.93 -19.02
CA LEU A 359 3.31 16.10 -18.17
C LEU A 359 3.45 17.40 -18.96
N LYS A 360 4.46 17.51 -19.84
CA LYS A 360 4.59 18.64 -20.78
C LYS A 360 3.37 18.75 -21.69
N LEU A 361 2.79 17.65 -22.19
CA LEU A 361 1.55 17.66 -22.97
C LEU A 361 0.35 18.18 -22.13
N MET A 362 0.25 17.82 -20.86
CA MET A 362 -0.84 18.30 -20.00
C MET A 362 -0.72 19.81 -19.68
N ARG A 363 0.49 20.37 -19.70
CA ARG A 363 0.77 21.80 -19.40
C ARG A 363 0.66 22.76 -20.59
N MET A 364 0.52 22.27 -21.83
CA MET A 364 0.41 23.17 -23.01
C MET A 364 -0.89 23.98 -23.05
N LEU A 365 -1.94 23.52 -22.37
CA LEU A 365 -3.22 24.20 -22.31
C LEU A 365 -3.47 24.62 -20.85
N PRO A 366 -3.33 25.91 -20.50
CA PRO A 366 -3.58 26.37 -19.15
C PRO A 366 -5.05 26.17 -18.75
N LEU A 367 -5.31 26.13 -17.44
CA LEU A 367 -6.58 25.68 -16.88
C LEU A 367 -7.79 26.51 -17.33
N ASP A 368 -7.62 27.81 -17.56
CA ASP A 368 -8.66 28.69 -18.09
C ASP A 368 -9.07 28.32 -19.53
N GLN A 369 -8.09 28.01 -20.38
CA GLN A 369 -8.31 27.56 -21.76
C GLN A 369 -8.92 26.16 -21.79
N LEU A 370 -8.47 25.27 -20.90
CA LEU A 370 -9.02 23.92 -20.73
C LEU A 370 -10.49 23.97 -20.31
N ARG A 371 -10.86 24.87 -19.38
CA ARG A 371 -12.26 25.13 -19.01
C ARG A 371 -13.05 25.72 -20.17
N ARG A 372 -12.54 26.73 -20.88
CA ARG A 372 -13.22 27.32 -22.06
C ARG A 372 -13.44 26.30 -23.19
N LYS A 373 -12.54 25.33 -23.36
CA LYS A 373 -12.63 24.27 -24.37
C LYS A 373 -13.71 23.22 -24.03
N HIS A 374 -13.75 22.76 -22.78
CA HIS A 374 -14.58 21.61 -22.37
C HIS A 374 -15.86 21.97 -21.62
N ASP A 375 -15.93 23.15 -21.00
CA ASP A 375 -17.13 23.76 -20.41
C ASP A 375 -17.41 25.15 -21.03
N PRO A 376 -17.65 25.26 -22.35
CA PRO A 376 -17.86 26.54 -23.04
C PRO A 376 -19.16 27.26 -22.64
N LYS A 377 -20.05 26.59 -21.89
CA LYS A 377 -21.34 27.13 -21.43
C LYS A 377 -21.36 27.49 -19.95
N GLY A 378 -20.32 27.16 -19.18
CA GLY A 378 -20.32 27.34 -17.73
C GLY A 378 -21.29 26.41 -16.98
N GLU A 379 -21.61 25.23 -17.52
CA GLU A 379 -22.50 24.25 -16.86
C GLU A 379 -21.94 23.80 -15.49
N TYR A 380 -20.63 23.96 -15.29
CA TYR A 380 -19.88 23.67 -14.05
C TYR A 380 -19.24 24.93 -13.44
N GLU A 381 -19.68 26.15 -13.76
CA GLU A 381 -19.15 27.41 -13.19
C GLU A 381 -19.16 27.40 -11.65
N LEU A 382 -20.15 26.74 -11.06
CA LEU A 382 -20.34 26.64 -9.61
C LEU A 382 -19.26 25.83 -8.89
N ILE A 383 -18.46 25.02 -9.61
CA ILE A 383 -17.40 24.17 -9.05
C ILE A 383 -16.06 24.93 -9.07
N PRO A 384 -15.27 24.90 -7.97
CA PRO A 384 -13.97 25.56 -7.89
C PRO A 384 -12.97 25.05 -8.92
N ALA A 385 -12.06 25.92 -9.37
CA ALA A 385 -10.97 25.52 -10.28
C ALA A 385 -9.99 24.53 -9.63
N ALA A 386 -9.86 24.56 -8.29
CA ALA A 386 -9.03 23.64 -7.51
C ALA A 386 -9.68 22.26 -7.26
N ASP A 387 -10.94 22.04 -7.67
CA ASP A 387 -11.64 20.77 -7.42
C ASP A 387 -10.98 19.60 -8.17
N LYS A 388 -10.43 18.64 -7.43
CA LYS A 388 -9.66 17.52 -8.00
C LYS A 388 -10.51 16.64 -8.92
N ALA A 389 -11.84 16.54 -8.72
CA ALA A 389 -12.72 15.79 -9.61
C ALA A 389 -13.04 16.57 -10.88
N PHE A 390 -13.19 17.90 -10.81
CA PHE A 390 -13.35 18.75 -12.00
C PHE A 390 -12.09 18.80 -12.85
N LEU A 391 -10.91 18.96 -12.24
CA LEU A 391 -9.62 18.88 -12.91
C LEU A 391 -9.43 17.54 -13.61
N THR A 392 -9.72 16.44 -12.92
CA THR A 392 -9.70 15.09 -13.50
C THR A 392 -10.61 14.97 -14.72
N TRP A 393 -11.83 15.50 -14.64
CA TRP A 393 -12.77 15.50 -15.77
C TRP A 393 -12.26 16.34 -16.95
N LEU A 394 -11.71 17.54 -16.70
CA LEU A 394 -11.12 18.40 -17.73
C LEU A 394 -9.97 17.72 -18.47
N PHE A 395 -9.02 17.11 -17.74
CA PHE A 395 -7.89 16.38 -18.35
C PHE A 395 -8.33 15.11 -19.09
N PHE A 396 -9.35 14.41 -18.59
CA PHE A 396 -9.97 13.29 -19.28
C PHE A 396 -10.70 13.72 -20.55
N LYS A 397 -11.38 14.87 -20.54
CA LYS A 397 -12.04 15.42 -21.74
C LYS A 397 -11.05 15.87 -22.80
N GLU A 398 -9.89 16.39 -22.41
CA GLU A 398 -8.80 16.65 -23.35
C GLU A 398 -8.19 15.36 -23.91
N PHE A 399 -8.04 14.31 -23.10
CA PHE A 399 -7.66 12.99 -23.59
C PHE A 399 -8.64 12.48 -24.66
N ASP A 400 -9.94 12.55 -24.38
CA ASP A 400 -11.00 12.11 -25.29
C ASP A 400 -11.09 12.98 -26.57
N ALA A 401 -10.84 14.28 -26.46
CA ALA A 401 -10.89 15.18 -27.61
C ALA A 401 -9.68 15.04 -28.55
N GLU A 402 -8.47 14.83 -28.04
CA GLU A 402 -7.25 14.91 -28.86
C GLU A 402 -6.53 13.58 -29.09
N TYR A 403 -6.74 12.57 -28.23
CA TYR A 403 -5.90 11.37 -28.18
C TYR A 403 -6.69 10.04 -28.31
N SER A 404 -7.91 9.94 -27.78
CA SER A 404 -8.71 8.69 -27.79
C SER A 404 -9.03 8.16 -29.19
N PHE A 405 -8.94 8.98 -30.24
CA PHE A 405 -9.13 8.55 -31.62
C PHE A 405 -8.19 7.41 -32.03
N VAL A 406 -7.01 7.28 -31.42
CA VAL A 406 -6.07 6.17 -31.68
C VAL A 406 -6.73 4.81 -31.41
N MET A 407 -7.65 4.74 -30.45
CA MET A 407 -8.37 3.54 -30.06
C MET A 407 -9.50 3.17 -31.04
N THR A 408 -10.09 4.17 -31.71
CA THR A 408 -11.34 4.02 -32.49
C THR A 408 -11.14 4.14 -34.01
N THR A 409 -10.11 4.86 -34.46
CA THR A 409 -9.89 5.16 -35.88
C THR A 409 -9.58 3.88 -36.66
N LYS A 410 -10.09 3.81 -37.91
CA LYS A 410 -9.72 2.77 -38.89
C LYS A 410 -8.47 3.15 -39.70
N LYS A 411 -7.97 4.38 -39.58
CA LYS A 411 -6.80 4.90 -40.31
C LYS A 411 -5.45 4.35 -39.80
N ILE A 412 -5.44 3.69 -38.63
CA ILE A 412 -4.29 2.92 -38.12
C ILE A 412 -4.50 1.46 -38.51
N GLU A 413 -3.63 0.90 -39.33
CA GLU A 413 -3.69 -0.51 -39.70
C GLU A 413 -3.17 -1.38 -38.56
N ILE A 414 -4.05 -2.23 -38.02
CA ILE A 414 -3.75 -3.11 -36.88
C ILE A 414 -4.08 -4.54 -37.29
N LYS A 415 -3.06 -5.39 -37.35
CA LYS A 415 -3.20 -6.82 -37.63
C LYS A 415 -3.40 -7.61 -36.34
N PRO A 416 -4.31 -8.60 -36.31
CA PRO A 416 -4.37 -9.57 -35.21
C PRO A 416 -3.09 -10.39 -35.15
N THR A 417 -2.57 -10.62 -33.94
CA THR A 417 -1.35 -11.41 -33.70
C THR A 417 -1.65 -12.59 -32.78
N ILE A 418 -0.67 -13.47 -32.56
CA ILE A 418 -0.78 -14.62 -31.65
C ILE A 418 0.12 -14.37 -30.44
N VAL A 419 -0.50 -14.14 -29.27
CA VAL A 419 0.21 -13.97 -28.00
C VAL A 419 -0.08 -15.19 -27.12
N ASN A 420 0.95 -15.88 -26.66
CA ASN A 420 0.84 -17.07 -25.80
C ASN A 420 -0.09 -18.17 -26.37
N GLY A 421 -0.12 -18.33 -27.69
CA GLY A 421 -0.98 -19.30 -28.40
C GLY A 421 -2.44 -18.86 -28.58
N ALA A 422 -2.85 -17.71 -28.05
CA ALA A 422 -4.17 -17.12 -28.27
C ALA A 422 -4.09 -16.05 -29.38
N LYS A 423 -5.07 -16.03 -30.29
CA LYS A 423 -5.26 -14.92 -31.22
C LYS A 423 -5.70 -13.69 -30.43
N VAL A 424 -4.97 -12.59 -30.56
CA VAL A 424 -5.28 -11.30 -29.95
C VAL A 424 -5.55 -10.28 -31.04
N ASP A 425 -6.76 -9.73 -31.03
CA ASP A 425 -7.12 -8.56 -31.82
C ASP A 425 -6.99 -7.30 -30.94
N TYR A 426 -5.98 -6.47 -31.24
CA TYR A 426 -5.75 -5.22 -30.50
C TYR A 426 -6.74 -4.12 -30.91
N ARG A 427 -7.35 -4.20 -32.09
CA ARG A 427 -8.36 -3.25 -32.55
C ARG A 427 -9.68 -3.47 -31.83
N GLU A 428 -10.12 -4.72 -31.70
CA GLU A 428 -11.27 -5.09 -30.88
C GLU A 428 -11.08 -4.64 -29.42
N LYS A 429 -9.95 -5.03 -28.80
CA LYS A 429 -9.59 -4.61 -27.42
C LYS A 429 -9.61 -3.10 -27.19
N MET A 430 -9.14 -2.30 -28.14
CA MET A 430 -9.15 -0.83 -28.02
C MET A 430 -10.56 -0.26 -28.14
N VAL A 431 -11.39 -0.77 -29.04
CA VAL A 431 -12.79 -0.33 -29.18
C VAL A 431 -13.59 -0.71 -27.92
N ASP A 432 -13.51 -1.96 -27.48
CA ASP A 432 -14.17 -2.45 -26.26
C ASP A 432 -13.75 -1.62 -25.03
N HIS A 433 -12.46 -1.30 -24.93
CA HIS A 433 -11.99 -0.47 -23.84
C HIS A 433 -12.47 0.99 -23.96
N TYR A 434 -12.51 1.55 -25.17
CA TYR A 434 -13.04 2.88 -25.39
C TYR A 434 -14.51 2.99 -24.98
N GLU A 435 -15.33 1.94 -25.13
CA GLU A 435 -16.73 1.97 -24.66
C GLU A 435 -16.85 2.21 -23.14
N THR A 436 -15.84 1.80 -22.35
CA THR A 436 -15.84 2.02 -20.89
C THR A 436 -15.61 3.49 -20.50
N SER A 437 -15.14 4.35 -21.42
CA SER A 437 -14.97 5.80 -21.21
C SER A 437 -16.25 6.50 -20.72
N ARG A 438 -17.42 5.99 -21.10
CA ARG A 438 -18.73 6.51 -20.68
C ARG A 438 -18.92 6.48 -19.16
N ALA A 439 -18.32 5.51 -18.48
CA ALA A 439 -18.38 5.42 -17.02
C ALA A 439 -17.73 6.65 -16.36
N SER A 440 -16.57 7.09 -16.86
CA SER A 440 -15.87 8.29 -16.38
C SER A 440 -16.71 9.56 -16.48
N ILE A 441 -17.45 9.72 -17.59
CA ILE A 441 -18.37 10.85 -17.79
C ILE A 441 -19.53 10.79 -16.81
N GLU A 442 -20.14 9.60 -16.63
CA GLU A 442 -21.28 9.44 -15.73
C GLU A 442 -20.89 9.63 -14.25
N GLN A 443 -19.72 9.15 -13.82
CA GLN A 443 -19.24 9.43 -12.46
C GLN A 443 -19.11 10.93 -12.19
N PHE A 444 -18.65 11.72 -13.17
CA PHE A 444 -18.57 13.17 -13.01
C PHE A 444 -19.95 13.83 -13.06
N ARG A 445 -20.89 13.33 -13.87
CA ARG A 445 -22.28 13.81 -13.86
C ARG A 445 -22.95 13.61 -12.51
N ILE A 446 -22.71 12.47 -11.85
CA ILE A 446 -23.20 12.20 -10.49
C ILE A 446 -22.47 13.09 -9.46
N TYR A 447 -21.19 13.42 -9.67
CA TYR A 447 -20.46 14.37 -8.82
C TYR A 447 -21.09 15.77 -8.85
N ASP A 448 -21.33 16.31 -10.06
CA ASP A 448 -22.00 17.59 -10.28
C ASP A 448 -23.40 17.64 -9.64
N GLN A 449 -24.17 16.55 -9.71
CA GLN A 449 -25.46 16.44 -9.02
C GLN A 449 -25.31 16.61 -7.51
N TYR A 450 -24.40 15.88 -6.85
CA TYR A 450 -24.18 16.04 -5.41
C TYR A 450 -23.61 17.42 -5.05
N TYR A 451 -22.79 18.01 -5.91
CA TYR A 451 -22.27 19.37 -5.72
C TYR A 451 -23.41 20.41 -5.77
N LYS A 452 -24.30 20.30 -6.76
CA LYS A 452 -25.50 21.17 -6.90
C LYS A 452 -26.50 20.95 -5.76
N GLU A 453 -26.73 19.70 -5.33
CA GLU A 453 -27.55 19.39 -4.15
C GLU A 453 -27.00 20.03 -2.86
N LEU A 454 -25.69 19.89 -2.60
CA LEU A 454 -25.02 20.50 -1.45
C LEU A 454 -25.15 22.03 -1.49
N LYS A 455 -24.82 22.68 -2.62
CA LYS A 455 -24.88 24.14 -2.76
C LYS A 455 -26.31 24.68 -2.62
N ASN A 456 -27.31 23.94 -3.09
CA ASN A 456 -28.73 24.31 -2.92
C ASN A 456 -29.21 24.12 -1.47
N HIS A 457 -28.76 23.07 -0.78
CA HIS A 457 -29.04 22.84 0.64
C HIS A 457 -28.36 23.90 1.53
N LEU A 458 -27.11 24.29 1.25
CA LEU A 458 -26.43 25.36 1.98
C LEU A 458 -27.11 26.73 1.82
N LYS A 459 -27.71 27.02 0.64
CA LYS A 459 -28.53 28.22 0.44
C LYS A 459 -29.86 28.19 1.18
N ASN A 460 -30.44 27.00 1.38
CA ASN A 460 -31.75 26.81 2.01
C ASN A 460 -31.73 25.65 3.02
N PRO A 461 -31.01 25.79 4.15
CA PRO A 461 -30.74 24.68 5.08
C PRO A 461 -32.00 24.13 5.78
N GLY A 462 -33.09 24.93 5.81
CA GLY A 462 -34.29 24.65 6.58
C GLY A 462 -34.23 25.22 7.99
N ALA A 463 -35.39 25.31 8.67
CA ALA A 463 -35.48 25.95 9.98
C ALA A 463 -34.89 25.12 11.14
N ASN A 464 -34.76 23.79 10.97
CA ASN A 464 -34.23 22.90 12.00
C ASN A 464 -32.72 22.69 11.83
N TYR A 465 -31.93 23.39 12.63
CA TYR A 465 -30.46 23.35 12.60
C TYR A 465 -29.87 21.93 12.68
N ILE A 466 -30.46 21.03 13.49
CA ILE A 466 -29.93 19.66 13.69
C ILE A 466 -30.14 18.80 12.43
N GLU A 467 -31.29 18.94 11.77
CA GLU A 467 -31.58 18.23 10.51
C GLU A 467 -30.81 18.83 9.34
N ALA A 468 -30.68 20.16 9.31
CA ALA A 468 -29.85 20.89 8.36
C ALA A 468 -28.40 20.41 8.39
N SER A 469 -27.78 20.41 9.58
CA SER A 469 -26.40 19.96 9.81
C SER A 469 -26.19 18.51 9.39
N LYS A 470 -27.06 17.58 9.83
CA LYS A 470 -27.00 16.16 9.42
C LYS A 470 -27.07 15.98 7.90
N LYS A 471 -27.94 16.73 7.22
CA LYS A 471 -28.09 16.67 5.76
C LYS A 471 -26.89 17.28 5.03
N THR A 472 -26.30 18.36 5.56
CA THR A 472 -25.04 18.95 5.06
C THR A 472 -23.92 17.92 5.11
N SER A 473 -23.62 17.35 6.28
CA SER A 473 -22.53 16.36 6.42
C SER A 473 -22.75 15.10 5.58
N ALA A 474 -24.01 14.68 5.39
CA ALA A 474 -24.33 13.56 4.49
C ALA A 474 -24.07 13.90 3.01
N LEU A 475 -24.38 15.12 2.57
CA LEU A 475 -24.12 15.60 1.20
C LEU A 475 -22.62 15.84 0.97
N GLU A 476 -21.89 16.38 1.94
CA GLU A 476 -20.43 16.51 1.91
C GLU A 476 -19.73 15.15 1.82
N THR A 477 -20.20 14.16 2.59
CA THR A 477 -19.70 12.79 2.53
C THR A 477 -19.94 12.17 1.16
N LYS A 478 -21.15 12.33 0.59
CA LYS A 478 -21.47 11.87 -0.77
C LYS A 478 -20.62 12.56 -1.84
N ARG A 479 -20.45 13.89 -1.75
CA ARG A 479 -19.56 14.68 -2.61
C ARG A 479 -18.13 14.14 -2.54
N SER A 480 -17.58 13.99 -1.34
CA SER A 480 -16.20 13.50 -1.13
C SER A 480 -15.99 12.09 -1.68
N GLN A 481 -16.89 11.15 -1.39
CA GLN A 481 -16.82 9.80 -1.95
C GLN A 481 -16.94 9.83 -3.48
N GLN A 482 -17.86 10.62 -4.04
CA GLN A 482 -18.04 10.67 -5.48
C GLN A 482 -16.87 11.37 -6.19
N SER A 483 -16.23 12.35 -5.55
CA SER A 483 -14.98 12.97 -6.01
C SER A 483 -13.88 11.90 -6.21
N ARG A 484 -13.75 10.97 -5.25
CA ARG A 484 -12.82 9.83 -5.35
C ARG A 484 -13.24 8.83 -6.44
N ASN A 485 -14.54 8.55 -6.58
CA ASN A 485 -15.05 7.65 -7.63
C ASN A 485 -14.70 8.17 -9.04
N VAL A 486 -14.85 9.47 -9.31
CA VAL A 486 -14.42 10.10 -10.57
C VAL A 486 -12.94 9.84 -10.84
N ARG A 487 -12.08 10.06 -9.84
CA ARG A 487 -10.63 9.86 -9.95
C ARG A 487 -10.25 8.42 -10.24
N VAL A 488 -10.79 7.48 -9.48
CA VAL A 488 -10.52 6.04 -9.66
C VAL A 488 -10.99 5.56 -11.03
N THR A 489 -12.21 5.88 -11.47
CA THR A 489 -12.72 5.42 -12.77
C THR A 489 -11.95 6.03 -13.95
N VAL A 490 -11.53 7.29 -13.86
CA VAL A 490 -10.65 7.88 -14.90
C VAL A 490 -9.27 7.21 -14.88
N LYS A 491 -8.67 7.00 -13.70
CA LYS A 491 -7.37 6.33 -13.53
C LYS A 491 -7.37 4.94 -14.17
N GLU A 492 -8.32 4.08 -13.79
CA GLU A 492 -8.47 2.72 -14.33
C GLU A 492 -8.60 2.71 -15.87
N PHE A 493 -9.27 3.72 -16.43
CA PHE A 493 -9.39 3.88 -17.88
C PHE A 493 -8.06 4.28 -18.54
N VAL A 494 -7.34 5.27 -18.01
CA VAL A 494 -6.10 5.74 -18.63
C VAL A 494 -4.93 4.78 -18.43
N GLU A 495 -4.86 4.06 -17.30
CA GLU A 495 -3.87 3.01 -17.05
C GLU A 495 -3.99 1.89 -18.08
N LYS A 496 -5.18 1.30 -18.21
CA LYS A 496 -5.44 0.23 -19.18
C LYS A 496 -5.33 0.71 -20.63
N THR A 497 -5.59 1.98 -20.90
CA THR A 497 -5.25 2.58 -22.21
C THR A 497 -3.74 2.61 -22.43
N GLY A 498 -2.97 3.02 -21.42
CA GLY A 498 -1.51 2.96 -21.41
C GLY A 498 -0.98 1.55 -21.67
N GLU A 499 -1.49 0.53 -20.96
CA GLU A 499 -1.12 -0.88 -21.15
C GLU A 499 -1.33 -1.38 -22.59
N ILE A 500 -2.45 -1.00 -23.22
CA ILE A 500 -2.75 -1.43 -24.59
C ILE A 500 -1.82 -0.73 -25.59
N LEU A 501 -1.64 0.59 -25.46
CA LEU A 501 -0.77 1.36 -26.35
C LEU A 501 0.71 0.97 -26.19
N GLU A 502 1.16 0.61 -24.97
CA GLU A 502 2.50 0.07 -24.72
C GLU A 502 2.80 -1.16 -25.60
N LYS A 503 1.84 -2.07 -25.78
CA LYS A 503 2.05 -3.25 -26.64
C LYS A 503 2.19 -2.88 -28.11
N LEU A 504 1.48 -1.86 -28.58
CA LEU A 504 1.66 -1.32 -29.94
C LEU A 504 3.02 -0.63 -30.10
N ILE A 505 3.48 0.09 -29.07
CA ILE A 505 4.80 0.73 -29.04
C ILE A 505 5.93 -0.31 -29.04
N ALA A 506 5.81 -1.37 -28.26
CA ALA A 506 6.76 -2.47 -28.22
C ALA A 506 6.86 -3.18 -29.58
N ASP A 507 5.74 -3.35 -30.29
CA ASP A 507 5.72 -3.89 -31.66
C ASP A 507 6.42 -2.96 -32.66
N MET A 508 6.09 -1.65 -32.66
CA MET A 508 6.73 -0.65 -33.53
C MET A 508 8.25 -0.55 -33.32
N LYS A 509 8.72 -0.75 -32.08
CA LYS A 509 10.15 -0.80 -31.73
C LYS A 509 10.82 -2.14 -32.09
N SER A 510 10.06 -3.21 -32.36
CA SER A 510 10.60 -4.56 -32.59
C SER A 510 10.20 -5.12 -33.96
N LYS A 511 9.29 -6.08 -34.01
CA LYS A 511 9.00 -6.87 -35.22
C LYS A 511 8.08 -6.18 -36.23
N LYS A 512 7.30 -5.16 -35.79
CA LYS A 512 6.36 -4.41 -36.63
C LYS A 512 5.33 -5.32 -37.30
N GLU A 513 4.83 -6.29 -36.53
CA GLU A 513 3.84 -7.30 -36.96
C GLU A 513 2.40 -6.82 -36.73
N ILE A 514 2.16 -5.95 -35.74
CA ILE A 514 0.84 -5.47 -35.31
C ILE A 514 0.47 -4.17 -36.03
N VAL A 515 1.30 -3.12 -35.97
CA VAL A 515 1.01 -1.81 -36.57
C VAL A 515 1.72 -1.68 -37.92
N THR A 516 0.99 -1.79 -39.04
CA THR A 516 1.63 -1.89 -40.36
C THR A 516 1.90 -0.57 -41.06
N ASN A 517 1.17 0.49 -40.72
CA ASN A 517 1.32 1.80 -41.37
C ASN A 517 1.89 2.89 -40.43
N MET A 518 2.79 2.50 -39.52
CA MET A 518 3.32 3.36 -38.44
C MET A 518 3.95 4.69 -38.91
N ASP A 519 4.47 4.76 -40.13
CA ASP A 519 5.13 5.93 -40.71
C ASP A 519 4.19 6.81 -41.56
N GLU A 520 2.96 6.36 -41.85
CA GLU A 520 1.97 7.15 -42.59
C GLU A 520 1.47 8.33 -41.75
N LEU A 521 1.08 9.41 -42.43
CA LEU A 521 0.56 10.61 -41.79
C LEU A 521 -0.93 10.45 -41.47
N MET A 522 -1.29 10.59 -40.20
CA MET A 522 -2.68 10.68 -39.76
C MET A 522 -3.32 11.94 -40.33
N THR A 523 -4.28 11.78 -41.23
CA THR A 523 -5.03 12.90 -41.80
C THR A 523 -6.47 12.87 -41.29
N PHE A 524 -6.90 13.97 -40.68
CA PHE A 524 -8.28 14.16 -40.24
C PHE A 524 -9.09 14.90 -41.29
N ASP A 525 -10.39 14.62 -41.31
CA ASP A 525 -11.35 15.22 -42.22
C ASP A 525 -11.52 16.72 -41.87
N LEU A 526 -12.08 17.54 -42.76
CA LEU A 526 -12.11 19.01 -42.62
C LEU A 526 -12.62 19.52 -41.26
N MET A 527 -13.60 18.83 -40.66
CA MET A 527 -14.17 19.15 -39.33
C MET A 527 -13.21 18.87 -38.17
N GLU A 528 -12.32 17.88 -38.32
CA GLU A 528 -11.40 17.42 -37.28
C GLU A 528 -9.94 17.81 -37.57
N SER A 529 -9.69 18.48 -38.69
CA SER A 529 -8.36 18.94 -39.13
C SER A 529 -7.62 19.88 -38.14
N LYS A 530 -8.34 20.41 -37.14
CA LYS A 530 -7.81 21.21 -36.03
C LYS A 530 -7.27 20.38 -34.86
N ARG A 531 -7.55 19.06 -34.80
CA ARG A 531 -7.03 18.17 -33.75
C ARG A 531 -5.50 18.17 -33.77
N ARG A 532 -4.90 18.11 -32.58
CA ARG A 532 -3.45 18.18 -32.32
C ARG A 532 -2.62 17.21 -33.15
N LEU A 533 -3.14 16.00 -33.35
CA LEU A 533 -2.41 14.90 -33.99
C LEU A 533 -2.62 14.83 -35.52
N ASN A 534 -3.26 15.85 -36.11
CA ASN A 534 -3.38 15.95 -37.57
C ASN A 534 -2.03 16.17 -38.26
N LYS A 535 -1.85 15.51 -39.41
CA LYS A 535 -0.61 15.47 -40.22
C LYS A 535 0.62 14.93 -39.49
N LYS A 536 0.48 14.31 -38.32
CA LYS A 536 1.58 13.63 -37.62
C LYS A 536 1.68 12.16 -38.05
N PRO A 537 2.88 11.53 -38.02
CA PRO A 537 3.01 10.09 -38.23
C PRO A 537 2.19 9.28 -37.23
N ILE A 538 1.66 8.12 -37.64
CA ILE A 538 0.85 7.24 -36.80
C ILE A 538 1.60 6.80 -35.53
N LYS A 539 2.91 6.48 -35.64
CA LYS A 539 3.76 6.18 -34.48
C LYS A 539 3.80 7.32 -33.46
N GLN A 540 3.80 8.57 -33.91
CA GLN A 540 3.76 9.75 -33.04
C GLN A 540 2.38 9.95 -32.42
N CYS A 541 1.31 9.66 -33.16
CA CYS A 541 -0.06 9.68 -32.62
C CYS A 541 -0.25 8.69 -31.46
N ILE A 542 0.22 7.46 -31.65
CA ILE A 542 0.21 6.41 -30.62
C ILE A 542 1.09 6.83 -29.42
N MET A 543 2.28 7.37 -29.67
CA MET A 543 3.22 7.80 -28.62
C MET A 543 2.67 8.98 -27.79
N GLU A 544 2.20 10.05 -28.42
CA GLU A 544 1.63 11.21 -27.72
C GLU A 544 0.40 10.80 -26.88
N SER A 545 -0.42 9.88 -27.38
CA SER A 545 -1.58 9.33 -26.65
C SER A 545 -1.17 8.47 -25.45
N TYR A 546 -0.14 7.64 -25.60
CA TYR A 546 0.44 6.85 -24.51
C TYR A 546 1.05 7.76 -23.43
N CYS A 547 1.90 8.72 -23.81
CA CYS A 547 2.54 9.64 -22.87
C CYS A 547 1.51 10.46 -22.08
N TYR A 548 0.46 10.96 -22.73
CA TYR A 548 -0.62 11.66 -22.03
C TYR A 548 -1.36 10.72 -21.06
N ALA A 549 -1.69 9.49 -21.47
CA ALA A 549 -2.39 8.52 -20.64
C ALA A 549 -1.61 8.16 -19.37
N ILE A 550 -0.30 7.87 -19.49
CA ILE A 550 0.54 7.56 -18.31
C ILE A 550 0.78 8.77 -17.41
N ALA A 551 0.79 10.00 -17.95
CA ALA A 551 0.92 11.22 -17.14
C ALA A 551 -0.35 11.52 -16.35
N LEU A 552 -1.54 11.37 -16.96
CA LEU A 552 -2.81 11.48 -16.26
C LEU A 552 -2.97 10.36 -15.22
N ALA A 553 -2.55 9.12 -15.52
CA ALA A 553 -2.49 8.03 -14.56
C ALA A 553 -1.57 8.37 -13.36
N GLY A 554 -0.35 8.85 -13.63
CA GLY A 554 0.61 9.23 -12.60
C GLY A 554 0.10 10.34 -11.67
N ARG A 555 -0.57 11.36 -12.23
CA ARG A 555 -1.23 12.42 -11.44
C ARG A 555 -2.35 11.89 -10.54
N LEU A 556 -3.08 10.88 -10.99
CA LEU A 556 -4.18 10.26 -10.24
C LEU A 556 -3.73 9.19 -9.23
N GLU A 557 -2.56 8.58 -9.42
CA GLU A 557 -1.98 7.58 -8.52
C GLU A 557 -1.14 8.20 -7.39
N ASN A 558 -0.24 9.14 -7.70
CA ASN A 558 0.71 9.71 -6.72
C ASN A 558 0.94 11.23 -6.86
N GLY A 559 0.26 11.91 -7.79
CA GLY A 559 0.46 13.35 -8.04
C GLY A 559 -0.58 14.25 -7.38
N ASP A 560 -0.70 15.47 -7.89
CA ASP A 560 -1.60 16.52 -7.39
C ASP A 560 -3.07 16.08 -7.32
N LEU A 561 -3.56 15.25 -8.26
CA LEU A 561 -4.94 14.78 -8.25
C LEU A 561 -5.17 13.64 -7.23
N PHE A 562 -4.13 13.07 -6.62
CA PHE A 562 -4.25 12.02 -5.61
C PHE A 562 -4.80 12.54 -4.26
N GLY A 563 -5.06 11.61 -3.35
CA GLY A 563 -5.36 11.87 -1.94
C GLY A 563 -6.85 11.93 -1.61
N GLY A 564 -7.12 12.04 -0.30
CA GLY A 564 -8.47 11.97 0.28
C GLY A 564 -9.28 13.26 0.22
N VAL A 565 -8.65 14.41 -0.07
CA VAL A 565 -9.24 15.75 -0.13
C VAL A 565 -9.97 15.95 -1.47
N THR A 566 -10.96 16.85 -1.52
CA THR A 566 -11.74 17.15 -2.74
C THR A 566 -11.13 18.24 -3.60
N GLU A 567 -10.31 19.12 -3.03
CA GLU A 567 -9.78 20.32 -3.65
C GLU A 567 -8.25 20.37 -3.43
N LEU A 568 -7.51 21.03 -4.32
CA LEU A 568 -6.08 21.32 -4.18
C LEU A 568 -5.87 22.45 -3.15
N SER A 569 -4.71 22.46 -2.47
CA SER A 569 -4.28 23.60 -1.67
C SER A 569 -3.91 24.80 -2.56
N ALA A 570 -3.84 26.01 -1.98
CA ALA A 570 -3.39 27.19 -2.71
C ALA A 570 -1.94 27.05 -3.22
N GLU A 571 -1.09 26.35 -2.46
CA GLU A 571 0.29 26.05 -2.82
C GLU A 571 0.38 25.01 -3.96
N GLU A 572 -0.46 23.97 -3.93
CA GLU A 572 -0.60 23.01 -5.04
C GLU A 572 -1.09 23.72 -6.32
N MET A 573 -2.02 24.67 -6.20
CA MET A 573 -2.53 25.48 -7.31
C MET A 573 -1.49 26.43 -7.89
N GLU A 574 -0.67 27.09 -7.06
CA GLU A 574 0.42 27.93 -7.53
C GLU A 574 1.52 27.08 -8.18
N LYS A 575 1.89 25.95 -7.58
CA LYS A 575 2.94 25.06 -8.07
C LYS A 575 2.59 24.40 -9.42
N GLU A 576 1.41 23.80 -9.54
CA GLU A 576 1.06 22.99 -10.73
C GLU A 576 0.43 23.81 -11.86
N PHE A 577 -0.15 24.99 -11.56
CA PHE A 577 -0.87 25.81 -12.53
C PHE A 577 -0.41 27.28 -12.60
N GLY A 578 0.47 27.74 -11.71
CA GLY A 578 0.88 29.15 -11.64
C GLY A 578 -0.22 30.08 -11.09
N ILE A 579 -1.27 29.53 -10.46
CA ILE A 579 -2.45 30.30 -10.02
C ILE A 579 -2.33 30.63 -8.53
N LYS A 580 -2.03 31.89 -8.23
CA LYS A 580 -2.13 32.43 -6.87
C LYS A 580 -3.59 32.48 -6.43
N THR A 581 -3.94 31.72 -5.41
CA THR A 581 -5.26 31.75 -4.77
C THR A 581 -5.16 32.53 -3.46
N GLU A 582 -5.91 33.63 -3.34
CA GLU A 582 -6.01 34.37 -2.08
C GLU A 582 -6.63 33.48 -0.99
N GLN A 583 -6.00 33.42 0.19
CA GLN A 583 -6.56 32.70 1.32
C GLN A 583 -7.86 33.38 1.78
N PRO A 584 -8.92 32.63 2.10
CA PRO A 584 -10.06 33.18 2.81
C PRO A 584 -9.65 33.46 4.26
N THR A 585 -9.28 34.70 4.56
CA THR A 585 -9.08 35.15 5.95
C THR A 585 -10.37 34.99 6.72
N GLY A 586 -10.37 34.08 7.69
CA GLY A 586 -11.51 33.86 8.56
C GLY A 586 -11.59 34.93 9.62
N GLU A 587 -12.45 35.93 9.42
CA GLU A 587 -13.00 36.72 10.52
C GLU A 587 -14.48 37.04 10.26
N SER A 588 -15.27 36.89 11.33
CA SER A 588 -16.70 37.21 11.33
C SER A 588 -16.92 38.69 11.56
N ASP A 589 -17.68 39.37 10.69
CA ASP A 589 -18.37 40.59 11.13
C ASP A 589 -19.80 40.73 10.58
N LEU A 590 -20.64 41.33 11.41
CA LEU A 590 -22.07 41.54 11.23
C LEU A 590 -22.36 42.98 10.77
N GLY A 591 -22.28 43.21 9.45
CA GLY A 591 -23.30 43.99 8.75
C GLY A 591 -23.00 45.41 8.25
N ILE A 592 -23.86 45.79 7.28
CA ILE A 592 -24.29 47.16 6.92
C ILE A 592 -23.40 48.00 5.97
N SER A 593 -23.59 47.71 4.67
CA SER A 593 -23.88 48.62 3.55
C SER A 593 -22.98 49.83 3.17
N GLY A 594 -22.65 49.87 1.86
CA GLY A 594 -22.25 51.06 1.08
C GLY A 594 -20.88 50.89 0.42
N GLY A 595 -20.64 51.14 -0.88
CA GLY A 595 -21.55 51.47 -1.98
C GLY A 595 -20.85 52.24 -3.10
N GLY A 596 -20.81 51.68 -4.33
CA GLY A 596 -20.54 52.43 -5.57
C GLY A 596 -19.22 52.12 -6.33
N ALA A 597 -19.35 52.01 -7.67
CA ALA A 597 -18.38 52.34 -8.73
C ALA A 597 -16.98 51.65 -8.74
N GLN A 598 -16.30 51.34 -9.85
CA GLN A 598 -16.52 51.20 -11.30
C GLN A 598 -15.11 50.98 -11.92
N GLY A 599 -15.01 50.29 -13.06
CA GLY A 599 -13.77 50.23 -13.88
C GLY A 599 -12.73 49.16 -13.44
N GLU A 600 -11.89 48.65 -14.33
CA GLU A 600 -11.81 48.83 -15.79
C GLU A 600 -11.13 47.63 -16.49
N VAL A 601 -11.26 47.54 -17.81
CA VAL A 601 -10.76 46.43 -18.64
C VAL A 601 -9.33 46.69 -19.12
N GLY A 602 -8.43 45.72 -18.98
CA GLY A 602 -7.08 45.75 -19.55
C GLY A 602 -6.79 44.48 -20.36
N SER A 603 -6.57 44.63 -21.67
CA SER A 603 -6.32 43.54 -22.65
C SER A 603 -4.95 43.66 -23.32
N SER A 604 -4.61 42.68 -24.17
CA SER A 604 -3.40 42.58 -25.04
C SER A 604 -2.09 42.28 -24.27
N GLU A 605 -1.44 41.12 -24.42
CA GLU A 605 -0.83 40.44 -25.59
C GLU A 605 0.69 40.67 -25.64
N ASN A 606 1.47 39.58 -25.61
CA ASN A 606 2.32 39.22 -26.75
C ASN A 606 2.83 37.77 -26.61
N LEU A 607 2.66 37.01 -27.69
CA LEU A 607 3.19 35.66 -27.85
C LEU A 607 4.39 35.74 -28.80
N ASP A 608 5.60 35.51 -28.29
CA ASP A 608 6.74 35.25 -29.17
C ASP A 608 6.77 33.77 -29.54
N ALA A 609 6.36 33.50 -30.77
CA ALA A 609 6.50 32.20 -31.40
C ALA A 609 7.83 32.17 -32.18
N ASP A 610 8.83 31.46 -31.66
CA ASP A 610 9.81 30.67 -32.42
C ASP A 610 10.95 30.16 -31.52
N SER A 611 10.85 28.92 -31.03
CA SER A 611 12.00 28.02 -30.71
C SER A 611 11.52 26.72 -30.03
N LEU A 612 10.98 25.77 -30.81
CA LEU A 612 10.80 24.39 -30.36
C LEU A 612 11.12 23.41 -31.50
N GLY A 613 12.38 23.43 -31.92
CA GLY A 613 12.94 22.32 -32.69
C GLY A 613 12.91 21.02 -31.88
N VAL A 614 12.56 19.92 -32.52
CA VAL A 614 12.60 18.59 -31.90
C VAL A 614 14.05 18.18 -31.69
N ASP A 615 14.40 17.75 -30.47
CA ASP A 615 15.69 17.13 -30.19
C ASP A 615 15.78 15.76 -30.92
N PRO A 616 16.70 15.59 -31.88
CA PRO A 616 16.81 14.34 -32.64
C PRO A 616 17.33 13.15 -31.80
N SER A 617 17.83 13.38 -30.58
CA SER A 617 18.34 12.33 -29.69
C SER A 617 17.29 11.33 -29.19
N ILE A 618 15.99 11.61 -29.40
CA ILE A 618 14.89 10.69 -29.06
C ILE A 618 14.72 9.55 -30.10
N LEU A 619 15.40 9.62 -31.24
CA LEU A 619 15.31 8.63 -32.33
C LEU A 619 16.66 8.01 -32.73
N GLY A 620 17.70 8.17 -31.89
CA GLY A 620 19.03 7.58 -32.10
C GLY A 620 19.32 6.44 -31.12
N ASP A 621 19.63 5.26 -31.68
CA ASP A 621 20.08 3.99 -31.08
C ASP A 621 19.19 3.31 -30.01
#